data_AF-A0A382JGB0-F1
#
_entry.id   AF-A0A382JGB0-F1
#
_cell.length_a   1.000
_cell.length_b   1.000
_cell.length_c   1.000
_cell.angle_alpha   90.00
_cell.angle_beta   90.00
_cell.angle_gamma   90.00
#
_symmetry.space_group_name_H-M   'P 1'
#
loop_
_entity.id
_entity.type
_entity.pdbx_description
1 polymer ?
#
loop_
_entity_poly.entity_id
_entity_poly.type
_entity_poly.pdbx_seq_one_letter_code
_entity_poly.pdbx_strand_id
1 'polypeptide(L)' 'MDMAKESGQLSDAEKIDKNKIYGCTSQAWVVASPNEDETYTFRADSDALIVKGLLTLLEKI' A
#
# COMPACT_ATOMS: atom_id res chain seq x y z
N MET A 1 11.31 -7.86 7.97
CA MET A 1 10.59 -8.72 7.01
C MET A 1 9.22 -9.12 7.54
N ASP A 2 9.06 -9.19 8.85
CA ASP A 2 7.83 -9.55 9.55
C ASP A 2 6.68 -8.57 9.27
N MET A 3 6.95 -7.26 9.31
CA MET A 3 5.94 -6.22 9.02
C MET A 3 5.36 -6.34 7.59
N ALA A 4 6.18 -6.68 6.59
CA ALA A 4 5.72 -6.84 5.22
C ALA A 4 4.81 -8.06 5.02
N LYS A 5 4.83 -9.04 5.94
CA LYS A 5 3.89 -10.17 5.94
C LYS A 5 2.56 -9.84 6.62
N GLU A 6 2.54 -8.84 7.50
CA GLU A 6 1.33 -8.40 8.22
C GLU A 6 0.49 -7.39 7.43
N SER A 7 1.07 -6.71 6.43
CA SER A 7 0.34 -5.74 5.59
C SER A 7 -0.71 -6.44 4.72
N GLY A 8 -1.93 -5.90 4.75
CA GLY A 8 -3.06 -6.40 3.99
C GLY A 8 -2.78 -6.34 2.50
N GLN A 9 -2.68 -7.50 1.87
CA GLN A 9 -2.33 -7.60 0.46
C GLN A 9 -3.43 -6.98 -0.41
N LEU A 10 -3.06 -6.09 -1.33
CA LEU A 10 -3.99 -5.55 -2.32
C LEU A 10 -4.38 -6.66 -3.30
N SER A 11 -5.66 -6.72 -3.65
CA SER A 11 -6.16 -7.63 -4.69
C SER A 11 -5.68 -7.21 -6.08
N ASP A 12 -5.71 -8.12 -7.05
CA ASP A 12 -5.35 -7.80 -8.44
C ASP A 12 -6.23 -6.70 -9.05
N ALA A 13 -7.50 -6.62 -8.64
CA ALA A 13 -8.42 -5.56 -9.05
C ALA A 13 -8.01 -4.18 -8.53
N GLU A 14 -7.23 -4.13 -7.45
CA GLU A 14 -6.71 -2.90 -6.85
C GLU A 14 -5.31 -2.55 -7.37
N LYS A 15 -4.57 -3.52 -7.93
CA LYS A 15 -3.25 -3.32 -8.57
C LYS A 15 -3.36 -2.78 -10.00
N ILE A 16 -4.17 -1.75 -10.16
CA ILE A 16 -4.43 -1.06 -11.45
C ILE A 16 -3.63 0.25 -11.53
N ASP A 17 -3.47 0.78 -12.75
CA ASP A 17 -2.65 1.97 -12.99
C ASP A 17 -3.14 3.20 -12.19
N LYS A 18 -4.45 3.31 -11.95
CA LYS A 18 -5.05 4.36 -11.12
C LYS A 18 -4.48 4.43 -9.70
N ASN A 19 -4.10 3.28 -9.13
CA ASN A 19 -3.62 3.17 -7.76
C ASN A 19 -2.08 3.13 -7.70
N LYS A 20 -1.39 3.26 -8.84
CA LYS A 20 0.04 3.05 -8.94
C LYS A 20 0.81 4.25 -8.40
N ILE A 21 1.85 3.97 -7.62
CA ILE A 21 2.79 4.97 -7.12
C ILE A 21 3.93 5.09 -8.14
N TYR A 22 4.09 6.27 -8.71
CA TYR A 22 5.18 6.55 -9.65
C TYR A 22 6.42 7.08 -8.92
N GLY A 23 7.61 6.83 -9.50
CA GLY A 23 8.89 7.26 -8.94
C GLY A 23 9.62 6.20 -8.10
N CYS A 24 8.98 5.07 -7.82
CA CYS A 24 9.66 3.88 -7.31
C CYS A 24 10.26 3.06 -8.46
N THR A 25 11.46 2.50 -8.27
CA THR A 25 12.07 1.55 -9.21
C THR A 25 11.28 0.23 -9.27
N SER A 26 10.66 -0.14 -8.14
CA SER A 26 9.75 -1.27 -8.00
C SER A 26 8.31 -0.81 -8.23
N GLN A 27 7.41 -1.72 -8.61
CA GLN A 27 5.99 -1.38 -8.70
C GLN A 27 5.39 -1.30 -7.30
N ALA A 28 4.61 -0.25 -7.06
CA ALA A 28 3.91 -0.05 -5.80
C ALA A 28 2.53 0.55 -6.07
N TRP A 29 1.58 0.24 -5.18
CA TRP A 29 0.20 0.70 -5.28
C TRP A 29 -0.30 1.16 -3.91
N VAL A 30 -1.24 2.10 -3.91
CA VAL A 30 -1.93 2.59 -2.73
C VAL A 30 -3.42 2.76 -3.00
N VAL A 31 -4.24 2.34 -2.04
CA VAL A 31 -5.69 2.55 -2.01
C VAL A 31 -6.03 3.34 -0.76
N ALA A 32 -6.80 4.41 -0.94
CA ALA A 32 -7.34 5.20 0.16
C ALA A 32 -8.86 4.98 0.24
N SER A 33 -9.35 4.58 1.40
CA SER A 33 -10.78 4.44 1.69
C SER A 33 -11.19 5.50 2.71
N PRO A 34 -12.13 6.40 2.40
CA PRO A 34 -12.65 7.34 3.38
C PRO A 34 -13.44 6.60 4.47
N ASN A 35 -13.30 7.07 5.71
CA ASN A 35 -14.06 6.61 6.86
C ASN A 35 -15.17 7.62 7.20
N GLU A 36 -16.09 7.26 8.09
CA GLU A 36 -17.22 8.13 8.49
C GLU A 36 -16.80 9.34 9.34
N ASP A 37 -15.61 9.28 9.96
CA ASP A 37 -15.05 10.28 10.87
C ASP A 37 -14.10 11.27 10.17
N GLU A 38 -14.30 11.51 8.87
CA GLU A 38 -13.46 12.36 8.02
C GLU A 38 -11.98 11.93 7.93
N THR A 39 -11.67 10.70 8.36
CA THR A 39 -10.35 10.09 8.22
C THR A 39 -10.27 9.19 6.99
N TYR A 40 -9.06 8.70 6.69
CA TYR A 40 -8.82 7.77 5.59
C TYR A 40 -8.05 6.56 6.09
N THR A 41 -8.46 5.38 5.63
CA THR A 41 -7.69 4.14 5.78
C THR A 41 -6.88 3.91 4.52
N PHE A 42 -5.56 3.79 4.65
CA PHE A 42 -4.67 3.50 3.54
C PHE A 42 -4.27 2.03 3.53
N ARG A 43 -4.25 1.44 2.34
CA ARG A 43 -3.65 0.13 2.08
C ARG A 43 -2.64 0.24 0.96
N ALA A 44 -1.46 -0.35 1.13
CA ALA A 44 -0.40 -0.28 0.13
C ALA A 44 0.28 -1.63 -0.09
N ASP A 45 0.74 -1.89 -1.32
CA ASP A 45 1.47 -3.11 -1.67
C ASP A 45 2.58 -2.78 -2.67
N SER A 46 3.59 -3.65 -2.73
CA SER A 46 4.69 -3.55 -3.69
C SER A 46 5.20 -4.93 -4.09
N ASP A 47 5.69 -5.04 -5.33
CA ASP A 47 6.39 -6.23 -5.82
C ASP A 47 7.77 -6.43 -5.17
N ALA A 48 8.32 -5.40 -4.52
CA ALA A 48 9.56 -5.46 -3.76
C ALA A 48 9.30 -5.50 -2.25
N LEU A 49 9.82 -6.52 -1.56
CA LEU A 49 9.63 -6.73 -0.12
C LEU A 49 10.13 -5.58 0.75
N ILE A 50 11.24 -4.93 0.38
CA ILE A 50 11.80 -3.79 1.13
C ILE A 50 10.85 -2.59 1.05
N VAL A 51 10.37 -2.27 -0.16
CA VAL A 51 9.44 -1.17 -0.40
C VAL A 51 8.09 -1.45 0.26
N LYS A 52 7.61 -2.70 0.19
CA LYS A 52 6.43 -3.14 0.93
C LYS A 52 6.57 -2.89 2.44
N GLY A 53 7.70 -3.25 3.05
CA GLY A 53 7.93 -3.00 4.47
C GLY A 53 7.93 -1.52 4.85
N LEU A 54 8.47 -0.65 3.99
CA LEU A 54 8.43 0.80 4.20
C LEU A 54 7.01 1.36 4.07
N LEU A 55 6.25 0.90 3.07
CA LEU A 55 4.85 1.26 2.92
C LEU A 55 4.02 0.84 4.13
N THR A 56 4.26 -0.36 4.67
CA THR A 56 3.59 -0.82 5.90
C THR A 56 3.86 0.04 7.11
N LEU A 57 5.02 0.67 7.19
CA LEU A 57 5.29 1.63 8.25
C LEU A 57 4.43 2.89 8.06
N LEU A 58 4.30 3.38 6.83
CA LEU A 58 3.49 4.56 6.50
C LEU A 58 1.99 4.33 6.70
N GLU A 59 1.50 3.10 6.50
CA GLU A 59 0.11 2.72 6.77
C GLU A 59 -0.31 2.91 8.25
N LYS A 60 0.66 2.98 9.18
CA LYS A 60 0.43 3.02 10.63
C LYS A 60 0.60 4.42 11.25
N ILE A 61 0.88 5.44 10.45
CA ILE A 61 1.09 6.84 10.88
C ILE A 61 -0.18 7.62 10.65
#